data_AF-A0A918QUZ9-F1
#
_entry.id   AF-A0A918QUZ9-F1
#
_cell.length_a   1.000
_cell.length_b   1.000
_cell.length_c   1.000
_cell.angle_alpha   90.00
_cell.angle_beta   90.00
_cell.angle_gamma   90.00
#
_symmetry.space_group_name_H-M   'P 1'
#
loop_
_entity.id
_entity.type
_entity.pdbx_description
1 polymer ?
#
loop_
_entity_poly.entity_id
_entity_poly.type
_entity_poly.pdbx_seq_one_letter_code
_entity_poly.pdbx_strand_id
1 'polypeptide(L)'
;MVKHASSLILTADYFNVLLNRVHETFMLKHNIVKLPKAFQLYGYGAFDDEMPSLKHDFEAIGSEFINGKYLYDKTRELEKGKHTIKLNQYYKDIILLYLGYEDIKMFLDENKLSSPEYEKQYDLIYKDNDDLTYYYLNYYFGEDNTILKGQTIISNNWKKIQHIFMYPLEDGTFREHYSNGSIKRQGDTITIKTNTLSGDRYIDGASEIYYIGHKSLSDINYLIGTYCTFDIFTNTVAGRSILEKCDSKKIMEDNSKTDVIPPYIALEIRNKRIVNHSFVPRNALELSNNSPYASLYGQLPGTYTLTFSFDDGFKDTLKFKISPTDYQIITLTENVYIEKDRFELLNKGSVVNFRFSFSGIIALDRVNIYFKTYYLKNKSGTQEGVFSGIDNENRLVNGSLVVNYVQN
;
A
#
# COMPACT_ATOMS: atom_id res chain seq x y z
N MET A 1 32.53 -17.46 -12.39
CA MET A 1 32.99 -16.20 -11.78
C MET A 1 32.09 -15.90 -10.59
N VAL A 2 32.57 -16.10 -9.36
CA VAL A 2 31.81 -15.75 -8.17
C VAL A 2 31.74 -14.22 -8.12
N LYS A 3 30.53 -13.65 -8.23
CA LYS A 3 30.31 -12.21 -8.04
C LYS A 3 30.69 -11.88 -6.59
N HIS A 4 31.85 -11.28 -6.38
CA HIS A 4 32.15 -10.66 -5.08
C HIS A 4 31.19 -9.48 -4.88
N ALA A 5 30.31 -9.56 -3.87
CA ALA A 5 29.37 -8.49 -3.56
C ALA A 5 30.13 -7.19 -3.26
N SER A 6 29.81 -6.10 -3.96
CA SER A 6 30.52 -4.79 -3.93
C SER A 6 30.48 -4.04 -2.59
N SER A 7 29.84 -4.61 -1.59
CA SER A 7 29.72 -4.07 -0.23
C SER A 7 29.25 -5.17 0.70
N LEU A 8 29.65 -5.10 1.97
CA LEU A 8 29.22 -6.01 3.01
C LEU A 8 28.17 -5.34 3.91
N ILE A 9 27.07 -6.03 4.17
CA ILE A 9 26.04 -5.59 5.12
C ILE A 9 26.10 -6.50 6.34
N LEU A 10 26.33 -5.90 7.50
CA LEU A 10 26.34 -6.57 8.80
C LEU A 10 25.15 -6.12 9.62
N THR A 11 24.56 -7.03 10.39
CA THR A 11 23.66 -6.71 11.50
C THR A 11 24.42 -5.92 12.57
N ALA A 12 23.69 -5.21 13.43
CA ALA A 12 24.28 -4.49 14.56
C ALA A 12 25.16 -5.41 15.44
N ASP A 13 24.69 -6.62 15.72
CA ASP A 13 25.38 -7.58 16.60
C ASP A 13 26.70 -8.05 15.97
N TYR A 14 26.68 -8.46 14.70
CA TYR A 14 27.90 -8.87 14.00
C TYR A 14 28.85 -7.71 13.72
N PHE A 15 28.35 -6.49 13.49
CA PHE A 15 29.21 -5.33 13.38
C PHE A 15 29.91 -4.99 14.71
N ASN A 16 29.22 -5.17 15.84
CA ASN A 16 29.81 -4.99 17.17
C ASN A 16 30.91 -6.03 17.45
N VAL A 17 30.68 -7.29 17.07
CA VAL A 17 31.71 -8.35 17.15
C VAL A 17 32.92 -7.99 16.29
N LEU A 18 32.70 -7.58 15.04
CA LEU A 18 33.77 -7.15 14.14
C LEU A 18 34.58 -5.99 14.76
N LEU A 19 33.90 -4.99 15.29
CA LEU A 19 34.54 -3.82 15.88
C LEU A 19 35.38 -4.18 17.11
N ASN A 20 34.85 -5.03 18.00
CA ASN A 20 35.57 -5.51 19.17
C ASN A 20 36.82 -6.28 18.76
N ARG A 21 36.74 -7.14 17.73
CA ARG A 21 37.92 -7.85 17.18
C ARG A 21 38.96 -6.90 16.64
N VAL A 22 38.56 -5.86 15.90
CA VAL A 22 39.49 -4.83 15.40
C VAL A 22 40.21 -4.14 16.56
N HIS A 23 39.48 -3.79 17.62
CA HIS A 23 40.04 -3.14 18.81
C HIS A 23 40.97 -4.06 19.59
N GLU A 24 40.60 -5.34 19.77
CA GLU A 24 41.44 -6.36 20.39
C GLU A 24 42.75 -6.56 19.62
N THR A 25 42.67 -6.75 18.31
CA THR A 25 43.85 -6.91 17.43
C THR A 25 44.76 -5.69 17.50
N PHE A 26 44.20 -4.48 17.51
CA PHE A 26 44.96 -3.24 17.67
C PHE A 26 45.70 -3.17 19.00
N MET A 27 45.01 -3.48 20.10
CA MET A 27 45.62 -3.46 21.44
C MET A 27 46.75 -4.49 21.56
N LEU A 28 46.56 -5.69 21.00
CA LEU A 28 47.56 -6.75 20.99
C LEU A 28 48.78 -6.38 20.13
N LYS A 29 48.55 -5.87 18.91
CA LYS A 29 49.62 -5.51 17.96
C LYS A 29 50.55 -4.43 18.51
N HIS A 30 49.99 -3.44 19.22
CA HIS A 30 50.75 -2.30 19.76
C HIS A 30 51.07 -2.44 21.25
N ASN A 31 50.73 -3.57 21.86
CA ASN A 31 50.97 -3.88 23.28
C ASN A 31 50.46 -2.78 24.24
N ILE A 32 49.23 -2.31 24.03
CA ILE A 32 48.60 -1.26 24.83
C ILE A 32 47.46 -1.82 25.69
N VAL A 33 47.33 -1.30 26.92
CA VAL A 33 46.34 -1.78 27.90
C VAL A 33 44.96 -1.14 27.69
N LYS A 34 44.89 0.01 27.03
CA LYS A 34 43.65 0.76 26.81
C LYS A 34 43.64 1.43 25.44
N LEU A 35 42.48 1.42 24.79
CA LEU A 35 42.27 2.12 23.52
C LEU A 35 42.53 3.64 23.68
N PRO A 36 43.24 4.26 22.72
CA PRO A 36 43.38 5.71 22.64
C PRO A 36 42.03 6.42 22.44
N LYS A 37 42.02 7.75 22.59
CA LYS A 37 40.86 8.57 22.22
C LYS A 37 40.52 8.38 20.73
N ALA A 38 39.25 8.52 20.38
CA ALA A 38 38.73 8.24 19.03
C ALA A 38 39.57 8.86 17.89
N PHE A 39 39.95 10.14 18.01
CA PHE A 39 40.78 10.81 16.99
C PHE A 39 42.13 10.10 16.75
N GLN A 40 42.79 9.65 17.83
CA GLN A 40 44.04 8.90 17.75
C GLN A 40 43.81 7.46 17.29
N LEU A 41 42.84 6.76 17.88
CA LEU A 41 42.56 5.36 17.55
C LEU A 41 42.24 5.19 16.06
N TYR A 42 41.38 6.06 15.51
CA TYR A 42 40.95 5.95 14.13
C TYR A 42 41.84 6.74 13.15
N GLY A 43 42.73 7.61 13.63
CA GLY A 43 43.66 8.38 12.78
C GLY A 43 42.96 9.46 11.94
N TYR A 44 42.20 10.35 12.57
CA TYR A 44 41.57 11.50 11.89
C TYR A 44 41.64 12.79 12.72
N GLY A 45 41.63 13.94 12.04
CA GLY A 45 41.79 15.24 12.69
C GLY A 45 43.25 15.50 13.08
N ALA A 46 43.47 16.13 14.23
CA ALA A 46 44.80 16.41 14.79
C ALA A 46 45.27 15.23 15.67
N PHE A 47 45.46 14.06 15.06
CA PHE A 47 46.09 12.91 15.72
C PHE A 47 47.61 12.99 15.60
N ASP A 48 48.33 12.27 16.46
CA ASP A 48 49.79 12.21 16.43
C ASP A 48 50.23 11.08 15.47
N ASP A 49 50.95 11.45 14.42
CA ASP A 49 51.43 10.53 13.38
C ASP A 49 52.50 9.56 13.92
N GLU A 50 53.18 9.88 15.02
CA GLU A 50 54.18 9.00 15.63
C GLU A 50 53.54 7.94 16.54
N MET A 51 52.27 8.13 16.93
CA MET A 51 51.52 7.19 17.75
C MET A 51 50.70 6.19 16.91
N PRO A 52 50.47 4.97 17.42
CA PRO A 52 49.72 3.96 16.68
C PRO A 52 48.27 4.41 16.42
N SER A 53 47.77 4.07 15.23
CA SER A 53 46.38 4.30 14.81
C SER A 53 45.92 3.20 13.86
N LEU A 54 44.60 2.94 13.81
CA LEU A 54 43.99 2.01 12.86
C LEU A 54 44.21 2.46 11.42
N LYS A 55 44.29 3.79 11.18
CA LYS A 55 44.64 4.33 9.86
C LYS A 55 46.00 3.79 9.41
N HIS A 56 47.04 3.95 10.23
CA HIS A 56 48.39 3.45 9.90
C HIS A 56 48.43 1.94 9.76
N ASP A 57 47.72 1.22 10.62
CA ASP A 57 47.63 -0.23 10.55
C ASP A 57 46.99 -0.73 9.25
N PHE A 58 45.93 -0.05 8.79
CA PHE A 58 45.24 -0.36 7.54
C PHE A 58 46.06 0.07 6.32
N GLU A 59 46.75 1.20 6.37
CA GLU A 59 47.68 1.66 5.32
C GLU A 59 48.92 0.77 5.21
N ALA A 60 49.32 0.08 6.28
CA ALA A 60 50.40 -0.90 6.23
C ALA A 60 50.01 -2.21 5.53
N ILE A 61 48.70 -2.49 5.41
CA ILE A 61 48.16 -3.67 4.73
C ILE A 61 47.80 -3.35 3.28
N GLY A 62 47.21 -2.18 3.04
CA GLY A 62 46.86 -1.70 1.71
C GLY A 62 47.99 -0.91 1.05
N SER A 63 47.87 -0.63 -0.25
CA SER A 63 48.73 0.32 -0.97
C SER A 63 48.09 1.70 -1.15
N GLU A 64 46.92 1.91 -0.55
CA GLU A 64 46.05 3.06 -0.78
C GLU A 64 45.81 3.84 0.52
N PHE A 65 45.51 5.13 0.36
CA PHE A 65 45.18 6.02 1.47
C PHE A 65 43.94 5.55 2.26
N ILE A 66 44.00 5.64 3.59
CA ILE A 66 42.87 5.31 4.47
C ILE A 66 42.26 6.58 5.05
N ASN A 67 40.95 6.77 4.83
CA ASN A 67 40.20 7.77 5.57
C ASN A 67 39.87 7.22 6.96
N GLY A 68 40.68 7.60 7.95
CA GLY A 68 40.50 7.20 9.34
C GLY A 68 39.11 7.46 9.92
N LYS A 69 38.38 8.46 9.40
CA LYS A 69 37.02 8.77 9.86
C LYS A 69 35.98 7.73 9.45
N TYR A 70 36.25 6.87 8.45
CA TYR A 70 35.26 5.95 7.91
C TYR A 70 34.72 4.96 8.95
N LEU A 71 35.59 4.20 9.61
CA LEU A 71 35.19 3.20 10.59
C LEU A 71 34.60 3.86 11.85
N TYR A 72 35.09 5.04 12.20
CA TYR A 72 34.49 5.87 13.26
C TYR A 72 33.05 6.26 12.92
N ASP A 73 32.78 6.77 11.71
CA ASP A 73 31.41 7.14 11.30
C ASP A 73 30.48 5.91 11.29
N LYS A 74 30.98 4.72 10.92
CA LYS A 74 30.22 3.46 11.01
C LYS A 74 29.94 3.03 12.45
N THR A 75 30.89 3.24 13.35
CA THR A 75 30.69 3.04 14.80
C THR A 75 29.60 3.99 15.33
N ARG A 76 29.60 5.25 14.91
CA ARG A 76 28.53 6.19 15.28
C ARG A 76 27.17 5.84 14.69
N GLU A 77 27.12 5.22 13.51
CA GLU A 77 25.86 4.69 12.97
C GLU A 77 25.29 3.59 13.90
N LEU A 78 26.13 2.70 14.44
CA LEU A 78 25.74 1.68 15.42
C LEU A 78 25.23 2.32 16.72
N GLU A 79 25.98 3.27 17.29
CA GLU A 79 25.61 3.97 18.54
C GLU A 79 24.28 4.73 18.43
N LYS A 80 23.91 5.18 17.23
CA LYS A 80 22.62 5.82 16.94
C LYS A 80 21.46 4.83 16.78
N GLY A 81 21.68 3.53 16.99
CA GLY A 81 20.64 2.50 16.93
C GLY A 81 20.36 1.96 15.52
N LYS A 82 21.30 2.11 14.57
CA LYS A 82 21.11 1.55 13.23
C LYS A 82 21.25 0.03 13.26
N HIS A 83 20.23 -0.68 12.76
CA HIS A 83 20.13 -2.13 12.89
C HIS A 83 21.03 -2.90 11.91
N THR A 84 21.48 -2.25 10.83
CA THR A 84 22.40 -2.82 9.85
C THR A 84 23.45 -1.79 9.43
N ILE A 85 24.71 -2.20 9.40
CA ILE A 85 25.86 -1.38 9.04
C ILE A 85 26.42 -1.87 7.70
N LYS A 86 26.59 -0.95 6.75
CA LYS A 86 27.11 -1.25 5.42
C LYS A 86 28.55 -0.77 5.29
N LEU A 87 29.46 -1.71 5.02
CA LEU A 87 30.84 -1.47 4.65
C LEU A 87 30.98 -1.53 3.12
N ASN A 88 31.73 -0.61 2.53
CA ASN A 88 32.05 -0.69 1.11
C ASN A 88 33.10 -1.80 0.86
N GLN A 89 33.33 -2.14 -0.41
CA GLN A 89 34.28 -3.20 -0.77
C GLN A 89 35.67 -2.97 -0.19
N TYR A 90 36.23 -1.77 -0.38
CA TYR A 90 37.58 -1.43 0.05
C TYR A 90 37.80 -1.62 1.56
N TYR A 91 36.96 -1.02 2.41
CA TYR A 91 37.10 -1.15 3.87
C TYR A 91 36.75 -2.55 4.36
N LYS A 92 35.80 -3.24 3.72
CA LYS A 92 35.51 -4.64 4.04
C LYS A 92 36.75 -5.50 3.87
N ASP A 93 37.41 -5.42 2.71
CA ASP A 93 38.55 -6.27 2.39
C ASP A 93 39.74 -5.98 3.32
N ILE A 94 40.04 -4.69 3.56
CA ILE A 94 41.13 -4.30 4.47
C ILE A 94 40.87 -4.72 5.92
N ILE A 95 39.64 -4.56 6.42
CA ILE A 95 39.31 -4.95 7.79
C ILE A 95 39.42 -6.47 7.95
N LEU A 96 38.94 -7.26 6.98
CA LEU A 96 39.06 -8.73 7.03
C LEU A 96 40.53 -9.16 6.99
N LEU A 97 41.34 -8.58 6.10
CA LEU A 97 42.78 -8.83 6.04
C LEU A 97 43.50 -8.45 7.33
N TYR A 98 43.16 -7.31 7.94
CA TYR A 98 43.71 -6.89 9.24
C TYR A 98 43.42 -7.90 10.36
N LEU A 99 42.26 -8.54 10.30
CA LEU A 99 41.84 -9.56 11.24
C LEU A 99 42.36 -10.98 10.89
N GLY A 100 43.02 -11.15 9.74
CA GLY A 100 43.54 -12.44 9.29
C GLY A 100 42.50 -13.35 8.61
N TYR A 101 41.38 -12.79 8.14
CA TYR A 101 40.32 -13.53 7.44
C TYR A 101 40.41 -13.36 5.93
N GLU A 102 40.37 -14.46 5.18
CA GLU A 102 40.33 -14.42 3.71
C GLU A 102 38.99 -13.92 3.18
N ASP A 103 37.90 -14.28 3.85
CA ASP A 103 36.56 -13.83 3.49
C ASP A 103 35.66 -13.66 4.72
N ILE A 104 34.46 -13.10 4.47
CA ILE A 104 33.48 -12.90 5.53
C ILE A 104 32.89 -14.23 6.03
N LYS A 105 32.95 -15.31 5.25
CA LYS A 105 32.42 -16.62 5.64
C LYS A 105 33.23 -17.17 6.81
N MET A 106 34.56 -17.15 6.67
CA MET A 106 35.49 -17.55 7.73
C MET A 106 35.25 -16.75 9.01
N PHE A 107 35.11 -15.42 8.89
CA PHE A 107 34.82 -14.57 10.06
C PHE A 107 33.52 -14.97 10.77
N LEU A 108 32.43 -15.22 10.03
CA LEU A 108 31.15 -15.61 10.61
C LEU A 108 31.20 -17.00 11.26
N ASP A 109 31.93 -17.94 10.64
CA ASP A 109 32.03 -19.31 11.12
C ASP A 109 32.86 -19.41 12.41
N GLU A 110 33.88 -18.57 12.57
CA GLU A 110 34.68 -18.48 13.80
C GLU A 110 34.02 -17.64 14.90
N ASN A 111 33.19 -16.66 14.53
CA ASN A 111 32.51 -15.77 15.48
C ASN A 111 30.99 -16.03 15.49
N LYS A 112 30.61 -17.30 15.66
CA LYS A 112 29.20 -17.71 15.72
C LYS A 112 28.49 -17.12 16.93
N LEU A 113 27.46 -16.32 16.66
CA LEU A 113 26.48 -15.89 17.64
C LEU A 113 25.37 -16.95 17.79
N SER A 114 24.27 -16.61 18.46
CA SER A 114 23.12 -17.51 18.58
C SER A 114 22.60 -17.94 17.20
N SER A 115 22.03 -19.16 17.09
CA SER A 115 21.53 -19.67 15.81
C SER A 115 20.62 -18.68 15.06
N PRO A 116 19.67 -17.97 15.72
CA PRO A 116 18.85 -16.96 15.06
C PRO A 116 19.62 -15.74 14.53
N GLU A 117 20.71 -15.33 15.20
CA GLU A 117 21.53 -14.18 14.77
C GLU A 117 22.45 -14.58 13.61
N TYR A 118 23.05 -15.77 13.68
CA TYR A 118 23.84 -16.33 12.60
C TYR A 118 23.00 -16.49 11.33
N GLU A 119 21.80 -17.06 11.42
CA GLU A 119 20.88 -17.21 10.27
C GLU A 119 20.50 -15.85 9.66
N LYS A 120 20.15 -14.85 10.48
CA LYS A 120 19.86 -13.48 9.99
C LYS A 120 21.04 -12.88 9.23
N GLN A 121 22.26 -13.04 9.75
CA GLN A 121 23.46 -12.51 9.13
C GLN A 121 23.85 -13.29 7.86
N TYR A 122 23.69 -14.61 7.88
CA TYR A 122 23.95 -15.49 6.75
C TYR A 122 23.00 -15.17 5.59
N ASP A 123 21.70 -14.99 5.88
CA ASP A 123 20.69 -14.58 4.91
C ASP A 123 20.99 -13.21 4.27
N LEU A 124 21.55 -12.26 5.03
CA LEU A 124 21.93 -10.95 4.49
C LEU A 124 23.06 -10.99 3.46
N ILE A 125 23.95 -11.98 3.54
CA ILE A 125 25.15 -12.09 2.70
C ILE A 125 24.95 -13.09 1.57
N TYR A 126 24.33 -14.23 1.86
CA TYR A 126 24.35 -15.42 1.00
C TYR A 126 22.99 -15.84 0.46
N LYS A 127 21.88 -15.21 0.87
CA LYS A 127 20.60 -15.48 0.21
C LYS A 127 20.69 -14.92 -1.20
N ASP A 128 20.80 -15.83 -2.16
CA ASP A 128 21.00 -15.54 -3.58
C ASP A 128 20.07 -14.42 -4.05
N ASN A 129 20.66 -13.27 -4.38
CA ASN A 129 20.02 -12.28 -5.25
C ASN A 129 20.21 -12.75 -6.69
N ASP A 130 19.64 -13.89 -7.07
CA ASP A 130 19.19 -13.99 -8.45
C ASP A 130 18.24 -12.80 -8.65
N ASP A 131 18.41 -12.03 -9.72
CA ASP A 131 17.49 -10.93 -10.06
C ASP A 131 16.15 -11.57 -10.46
N LEU A 132 15.37 -11.99 -9.46
CA LEU A 132 14.12 -12.69 -9.67
C LEU A 132 13.16 -11.71 -10.35
N THR A 133 12.62 -12.18 -11.46
CA THR A 133 11.62 -11.48 -12.24
C THR A 133 10.32 -12.26 -12.16
N TYR A 134 9.25 -11.55 -11.85
CA TYR A 134 7.91 -12.09 -11.70
C TYR A 134 6.99 -11.45 -12.74
N TYR A 135 6.08 -12.27 -13.26
CA TYR A 135 5.15 -11.89 -14.32
C TYR A 135 3.73 -11.95 -13.76
N TYR A 136 2.95 -10.92 -14.01
CA TYR A 136 1.57 -10.81 -13.57
C TYR A 136 0.69 -10.28 -14.69
N LEU A 137 -0.56 -10.71 -14.73
CA LEU A 137 -1.62 -9.99 -15.42
C LEU A 137 -2.12 -8.88 -14.49
N ASN A 138 -2.32 -7.67 -15.01
CA ASN A 138 -2.98 -6.61 -14.25
C ASN A 138 -4.41 -6.39 -14.73
N TYR A 139 -5.29 -6.14 -13.78
CA TYR A 139 -6.71 -5.89 -14.01
C TYR A 139 -7.14 -4.64 -13.27
N TYR A 140 -7.85 -3.76 -13.98
CA TYR A 140 -8.44 -2.55 -13.41
C TYR A 140 -9.69 -2.17 -14.19
N PHE A 141 -10.57 -1.40 -13.55
CA PHE A 141 -11.76 -0.87 -14.22
C PHE A 141 -11.37 0.41 -14.95
N GLY A 142 -11.55 0.43 -16.27
CA GLY A 142 -11.13 1.49 -17.18
C GLY A 142 -12.17 2.59 -17.37
N GLU A 143 -11.85 3.47 -18.31
CA GLU A 143 -12.56 4.70 -18.64
C GLU A 143 -13.94 4.44 -19.28
N ASP A 144 -14.04 3.39 -20.10
CA ASP A 144 -15.25 3.06 -20.87
C ASP A 144 -16.22 2.13 -20.12
N ASN A 145 -16.15 2.13 -18.79
CA ASN A 145 -16.90 1.20 -17.92
C ASN A 145 -16.63 -0.29 -18.22
N THR A 146 -15.45 -0.58 -18.75
CA THR A 146 -14.97 -1.93 -19.05
C THR A 146 -13.81 -2.29 -18.13
N ILE A 147 -13.52 -3.59 -18.03
CA ILE A 147 -12.32 -4.05 -17.34
C ILE A 147 -11.20 -4.10 -18.37
N LEU A 148 -10.10 -3.42 -18.07
CA LEU A 148 -8.88 -3.47 -18.84
C LEU A 148 -7.95 -4.50 -18.23
N LYS A 149 -7.30 -5.24 -19.12
CA LYS A 149 -6.31 -6.25 -18.81
C LYS A 149 -4.99 -5.87 -19.45
N GLY A 150 -3.89 -6.09 -18.76
CA GLY A 150 -2.57 -5.88 -19.31
C GLY A 150 -1.53 -6.76 -18.63
N GLN A 151 -0.29 -6.31 -18.68
CA GLN A 151 0.86 -7.04 -18.18
C GLN A 151 1.56 -6.25 -17.08
N THR A 152 2.18 -6.97 -16.17
CA THR A 152 2.99 -6.39 -15.10
C THR A 152 4.22 -7.25 -14.85
N ILE A 153 5.38 -6.60 -14.90
CA ILE A 153 6.67 -7.24 -14.71
C ILE A 153 7.32 -6.62 -13.47
N ILE A 154 7.56 -7.43 -12.45
CA ILE A 154 8.29 -7.02 -11.24
C ILE A 154 9.68 -7.63 -11.31
N SER A 155 10.73 -6.80 -11.25
CA SER A 155 12.11 -7.23 -11.46
C SER A 155 13.07 -6.69 -10.39
N ASN A 156 14.29 -7.20 -10.43
CA ASN A 156 15.39 -6.86 -9.53
C ASN A 156 14.99 -7.07 -8.05
N ASN A 157 14.39 -8.21 -7.73
CA ASN A 157 13.94 -8.56 -6.38
C ASN A 157 12.98 -7.53 -5.80
N TRP A 158 11.90 -7.25 -6.54
CA TRP A 158 10.85 -6.31 -6.14
C TRP A 158 11.36 -4.89 -5.90
N LYS A 159 12.29 -4.44 -6.73
CA LYS A 159 12.76 -3.03 -6.73
C LYS A 159 12.16 -2.23 -7.87
N LYS A 160 11.91 -2.88 -9.01
CA LYS A 160 11.37 -2.26 -10.21
C LYS A 160 10.07 -2.92 -10.62
N ILE A 161 9.20 -2.13 -11.22
CA ILE A 161 7.96 -2.60 -11.83
C ILE A 161 7.74 -1.93 -13.16
N GLN A 162 7.15 -2.66 -14.09
CA GLN A 162 6.66 -2.15 -15.35
C GLN A 162 5.23 -2.63 -15.54
N HIS A 163 4.32 -1.70 -15.80
CA HIS A 163 2.97 -1.99 -16.27
C HIS A 163 2.89 -1.73 -17.77
N ILE A 164 2.24 -2.64 -18.49
CA ILE A 164 1.89 -2.49 -19.90
C ILE A 164 0.39 -2.59 -19.98
N PHE A 165 -0.26 -1.46 -20.16
CA PHE A 165 -1.70 -1.36 -20.30
C PHE A 165 -2.07 -1.63 -21.75
N MET A 166 -3.02 -2.54 -21.98
CA MET A 166 -3.42 -2.96 -23.32
C MET A 166 -4.85 -2.49 -23.59
N TYR A 167 -5.00 -1.63 -24.58
CA TYR A 167 -6.30 -1.09 -25.00
C TYR A 167 -6.69 -1.73 -26.33
N PRO A 168 -7.76 -2.54 -26.39
CA PRO A 168 -8.21 -3.14 -27.63
C PRO A 168 -8.71 -2.06 -28.60
N LEU A 169 -8.39 -2.22 -29.88
CA LEU A 169 -8.84 -1.37 -30.99
C LEU A 169 -9.87 -2.10 -31.85
N GLU A 170 -10.65 -1.36 -32.63
CA GLU A 170 -11.71 -1.91 -33.49
C GLU A 170 -11.21 -2.91 -34.54
N ASP A 171 -9.93 -2.80 -34.94
CA ASP A 171 -9.29 -3.69 -35.91
C ASP A 171 -8.76 -5.02 -35.29
N GLY A 172 -9.00 -5.23 -33.99
CA GLY A 172 -8.54 -6.40 -33.24
C GLY A 172 -7.08 -6.30 -32.76
N THR A 173 -6.41 -5.18 -33.00
CA THR A 173 -5.07 -4.91 -32.45
C THR A 173 -5.16 -4.23 -31.07
N PHE A 174 -4.01 -4.06 -30.42
CA PHE A 174 -3.92 -3.40 -29.11
C PHE A 174 -3.03 -2.17 -29.19
N ARG A 175 -3.46 -1.09 -28.53
CA ARG A 175 -2.60 0.03 -28.18
C ARG A 175 -1.98 -0.23 -26.81
N GLU A 176 -0.67 -0.19 -26.75
CA GLU A 176 0.09 -0.41 -25.52
C GLU A 176 0.54 0.90 -24.89
N HIS A 177 0.32 1.04 -23.58
CA HIS A 177 0.82 2.15 -22.78
C HIS A 177 1.72 1.63 -21.68
N TYR A 178 2.94 2.17 -21.62
CA TYR A 178 3.98 1.70 -20.73
C TYR A 178 4.13 2.64 -19.54
N SER A 179 4.18 2.07 -18.34
CA SER A 179 4.45 2.79 -17.11
C SER A 179 5.55 2.06 -16.34
N ASN A 180 6.61 2.79 -15.96
CA ASN A 180 7.76 2.21 -15.26
C ASN A 180 7.86 2.82 -13.87
N GLY A 181 8.09 2.00 -12.86
CA GLY A 181 8.09 2.45 -11.47
C GLY A 181 9.14 1.79 -10.59
N SER A 182 9.22 2.33 -9.39
CA SER A 182 10.00 1.75 -8.29
C SER A 182 9.06 1.24 -7.21
N ILE A 183 9.43 0.11 -6.62
CA ILE A 183 8.71 -0.50 -5.51
C ILE A 183 9.45 -0.17 -4.22
N LYS A 184 8.72 0.30 -3.21
CA LYS A 184 9.21 0.48 -1.84
C LYS A 184 8.39 -0.37 -0.90
N ARG A 185 9.03 -1.31 -0.21
CA ARG A 185 8.39 -2.12 0.83
C ARG A 185 8.41 -1.38 2.17
N GLN A 186 7.29 -1.35 2.87
CA GLN A 186 7.13 -0.78 4.20
C GLN A 186 6.31 -1.74 5.06
N GLY A 187 7.01 -2.60 5.82
CA GLY A 187 6.36 -3.67 6.59
C GLY A 187 5.59 -4.63 5.68
N ASP A 188 4.27 -4.69 5.89
CA ASP A 188 3.33 -5.57 5.19
C ASP A 188 2.71 -4.94 3.94
N THR A 189 3.17 -3.76 3.53
CA THR A 189 2.73 -3.09 2.31
C THR A 189 3.88 -2.83 1.35
N ILE A 190 3.53 -2.70 0.08
CA ILE A 190 4.39 -2.15 -0.95
C ILE A 190 3.73 -0.91 -1.53
N THR A 191 4.54 0.12 -1.73
CA THR A 191 4.14 1.36 -2.39
C THR A 191 4.87 1.45 -3.71
N ILE A 192 4.15 1.80 -4.76
CA ILE A 192 4.65 1.91 -6.12
C ILE A 192 4.42 3.34 -6.57
N LYS A 193 5.47 3.93 -7.15
CA LYS A 193 5.35 5.17 -7.91
C LYS A 193 5.87 4.91 -9.30
N THR A 194 5.03 5.17 -10.29
CA THR A 194 5.35 4.99 -11.69
C THR A 194 5.49 6.32 -12.40
N ASN A 195 6.22 6.30 -13.51
CA ASN A 195 6.31 7.38 -14.47
C ASN A 195 5.82 6.83 -15.81
N THR A 196 5.06 7.63 -16.53
CA THR A 196 4.51 7.28 -17.84
C THR A 196 5.15 8.19 -18.89
N LEU A 197 5.49 7.62 -20.04
CA LEU A 197 6.02 8.40 -21.15
C LEU A 197 4.86 9.13 -21.84
N SER A 198 4.94 10.46 -21.89
CA SER A 198 3.96 11.31 -22.58
C SER A 198 4.71 12.23 -23.54
N GLY A 199 4.64 11.92 -24.85
CA GLY A 199 5.53 12.52 -25.84
C GLY A 199 6.99 12.15 -25.56
N ASP A 200 7.88 13.15 -25.52
CA ASP A 200 9.32 12.96 -25.28
C ASP A 200 9.72 13.05 -23.79
N ARG A 201 8.75 13.19 -22.87
CA ARG A 201 9.01 13.39 -21.43
C ARG A 201 8.34 12.33 -20.59
N TYR A 202 9.05 11.87 -19.56
CA TYR A 202 8.45 11.11 -18.48
C TYR A 202 7.71 12.08 -17.55
N ILE A 203 6.43 11.83 -17.38
CA ILE A 203 5.59 12.50 -16.39
C ILE A 203 5.31 11.54 -15.23
N ASP A 204 5.01 12.10 -14.06
CA ASP A 204 4.54 11.32 -12.93
C ASP A 204 3.29 10.54 -13.37
N GLY A 205 3.33 9.23 -13.14
CA GLY A 205 2.28 8.29 -13.50
C GLY A 205 1.38 7.99 -12.31
N ALA A 206 1.19 6.70 -12.03
CA ALA A 206 0.34 6.22 -10.96
C ALA A 206 1.09 6.15 -9.61
N SER A 207 0.35 6.35 -8.53
CA SER A 207 0.74 5.97 -7.18
C SER A 207 -0.13 4.81 -6.73
N GLU A 208 0.49 3.71 -6.31
CA GLU A 208 -0.22 2.48 -5.95
C GLU A 208 0.25 1.96 -4.59
N ILE A 209 -0.64 1.27 -3.88
CA ILE A 209 -0.33 0.58 -2.64
C ILE A 209 -0.98 -0.79 -2.62
N TYR A 210 -0.20 -1.81 -2.25
CA TYR A 210 -0.68 -3.19 -2.12
C TYR A 210 -0.33 -3.73 -0.74
N TYR A 211 -1.25 -4.49 -0.16
CA TYR A 211 -1.00 -5.26 1.05
C TYR A 211 -0.43 -6.64 0.66
N ILE A 212 0.72 -6.99 1.22
CA ILE A 212 1.43 -8.25 0.96
C ILE A 212 1.49 -9.16 2.20
N GLY A 213 1.14 -8.63 3.39
CA GLY A 213 1.23 -9.34 4.66
C GLY A 213 2.66 -9.82 4.97
N HIS A 214 2.76 -10.87 5.79
CA HIS A 214 4.04 -11.50 6.16
C HIS A 214 4.52 -12.56 5.15
N LYS A 215 3.87 -12.67 3.98
CA LYS A 215 4.22 -13.70 2.99
C LYS A 215 5.58 -13.43 2.38
N SER A 216 6.27 -14.50 1.98
CA SER A 216 7.43 -14.38 1.11
C SER A 216 6.97 -13.81 -0.24
N LEU A 217 7.78 -12.93 -0.83
CA LEU A 217 7.41 -12.26 -2.08
C LEU A 217 7.26 -13.24 -3.26
N SER A 218 7.95 -14.38 -3.23
CA SER A 218 7.81 -15.42 -4.24
C SER A 218 6.46 -16.13 -4.21
N ASP A 219 5.78 -16.14 -3.06
CA ASP A 219 4.56 -16.94 -2.85
C ASP A 219 3.28 -16.13 -3.06
N ILE A 220 3.41 -14.88 -3.49
CA ILE A 220 2.29 -13.98 -3.72
C ILE A 220 1.69 -14.25 -5.10
N ASN A 221 0.60 -15.01 -5.13
CA ASN A 221 -0.12 -15.28 -6.38
C ASN A 221 -1.06 -14.13 -6.78
N TYR A 222 -1.56 -13.37 -5.81
CA TYR A 222 -2.46 -12.25 -6.05
C TYR A 222 -2.02 -11.03 -5.24
N LEU A 223 -1.93 -9.88 -5.89
CA LEU A 223 -1.82 -8.58 -5.23
C LEU A 223 -3.11 -7.83 -5.45
N ILE A 224 -3.76 -7.42 -4.37
CA ILE A 224 -4.95 -6.56 -4.42
C ILE A 224 -4.55 -5.24 -3.79
N GLY A 225 -4.67 -4.16 -4.55
CA GLY A 225 -4.22 -2.84 -4.15
C GLY A 225 -5.16 -1.75 -4.58
N THR A 226 -4.77 -0.53 -4.24
CA THR A 226 -5.41 0.68 -4.72
C THR A 226 -4.41 1.52 -5.50
N TYR A 227 -4.92 2.21 -6.52
CA TYR A 227 -4.14 3.12 -7.35
C TYR A 227 -4.80 4.51 -7.38
N CYS A 228 -3.99 5.52 -7.67
CA CYS A 228 -4.40 6.87 -8.03
C CYS A 228 -3.58 7.33 -9.24
N THR A 229 -4.23 7.84 -10.28
CA THR A 229 -3.58 8.26 -11.54
C THR A 229 -4.44 9.30 -12.28
N PHE A 230 -3.94 9.76 -13.43
CA PHE A 230 -4.75 10.41 -14.47
C PHE A 230 -5.20 9.39 -15.51
N ASP A 231 -6.44 9.53 -16.00
CA ASP A 231 -6.95 8.73 -17.11
C ASP A 231 -6.65 9.38 -18.48
N ILE A 232 -7.03 8.71 -19.57
CA ILE A 232 -6.82 9.23 -20.94
C ILE A 232 -7.56 10.55 -21.22
N PHE A 233 -8.56 10.90 -20.42
CA PHE A 233 -9.30 12.16 -20.49
C PHE A 233 -8.76 13.19 -19.49
N THR A 234 -7.60 12.93 -18.88
CA THR A 234 -6.94 13.77 -17.86
C THR A 234 -7.71 13.91 -16.54
N ASN A 235 -8.73 13.10 -16.31
CA ASN A 235 -9.44 13.08 -15.03
C ASN A 235 -8.56 12.46 -13.96
N THR A 236 -8.63 13.00 -12.74
CA THR A 236 -8.03 12.35 -11.56
C THR A 236 -8.87 11.16 -11.14
N VAL A 237 -8.26 10.00 -11.03
CA VAL A 237 -8.99 8.75 -10.79
C VAL A 237 -8.30 7.92 -9.72
N ALA A 238 -9.10 7.19 -8.95
CA ALA A 238 -8.63 6.22 -7.99
C ALA A 238 -9.45 4.94 -8.10
N GLY A 239 -8.85 3.79 -7.81
CA GLY A 239 -9.58 2.53 -7.90
C GLY A 239 -8.85 1.37 -7.27
N ARG A 240 -9.46 0.19 -7.41
CA ARG A 240 -8.85 -1.09 -7.04
C ARG A 240 -8.19 -1.72 -8.26
N SER A 241 -6.97 -2.23 -8.08
CA SER A 241 -6.25 -3.05 -9.05
C SER A 241 -6.01 -4.45 -8.50
N ILE A 242 -5.95 -5.44 -9.39
CA ILE A 242 -5.56 -6.81 -9.05
C ILE A 242 -4.42 -7.23 -9.99
N LEU A 243 -3.33 -7.75 -9.41
CA LEU A 243 -2.27 -8.42 -10.15
C LEU A 243 -2.35 -9.92 -9.88
N GLU A 244 -2.44 -10.73 -10.93
CA GLU A 244 -2.49 -12.20 -10.87
C GLU A 244 -1.21 -12.79 -11.44
N LYS A 245 -0.47 -13.54 -10.63
CA LYS A 245 0.83 -14.09 -10.99
C LYS A 245 0.70 -15.14 -12.09
N CYS A 246 1.62 -15.11 -13.03
CA CYS A 246 1.79 -16.10 -14.08
C CYS A 246 3.08 -16.89 -13.86
N ASP A 247 3.09 -18.16 -14.27
CA ASP A 247 4.27 -19.03 -14.13
C ASP A 247 5.43 -18.61 -15.06
N SER A 248 5.13 -17.92 -16.16
CA SER A 248 6.14 -17.45 -17.10
C SER A 248 5.72 -16.18 -17.85
N LYS A 249 6.70 -15.50 -18.44
CA LYS A 249 6.50 -14.35 -19.34
C LYS A 249 5.56 -14.70 -20.50
N LYS A 250 5.75 -15.86 -21.12
CA LYS A 250 4.95 -16.31 -22.26
C LYS A 250 3.47 -16.45 -21.90
N ILE A 251 3.18 -17.07 -20.76
CA ILE A 251 1.80 -17.24 -20.27
C ILE A 251 1.15 -15.87 -20.04
N MET A 252 1.87 -14.93 -19.43
CA MET A 252 1.38 -13.55 -19.24
C MET A 252 1.08 -12.87 -20.58
N GLU A 253 2.00 -12.95 -21.55
CA GLU A 253 1.84 -12.33 -22.88
C GLU A 253 0.68 -12.93 -23.69
N ASP A 254 0.49 -14.25 -23.61
CA ASP A 254 -0.60 -14.94 -24.29
C ASP A 254 -1.95 -14.60 -23.63
N ASN A 255 -2.01 -14.66 -22.29
CA ASN A 255 -3.25 -14.42 -21.55
C ASN A 255 -3.67 -12.94 -21.53
N SER A 256 -2.75 -11.99 -21.64
CA SER A 256 -3.09 -10.56 -21.64
C SER A 256 -3.82 -10.13 -22.90
N LYS A 257 -3.65 -10.88 -24.01
CA LYS A 257 -4.28 -10.61 -25.31
C LYS A 257 -5.64 -11.26 -25.49
N THR A 258 -6.10 -12.07 -24.54
CA THR A 258 -7.43 -12.67 -24.62
C THR A 258 -8.51 -11.69 -24.17
N ASP A 259 -9.71 -11.76 -24.71
CA ASP A 259 -10.80 -10.86 -24.28
C ASP A 259 -11.51 -11.34 -23.00
N VAL A 260 -11.11 -12.51 -22.50
CA VAL A 260 -11.73 -13.13 -21.33
C VAL A 260 -11.17 -12.53 -20.04
N ILE A 261 -12.08 -11.99 -19.22
CA ILE A 261 -11.81 -11.57 -17.86
C ILE A 261 -12.36 -12.63 -16.90
N PRO A 262 -11.56 -13.15 -15.96
CA PRO A 262 -12.05 -14.13 -15.00
C PRO A 262 -13.19 -13.54 -14.15
N PRO A 263 -14.32 -14.26 -13.94
CA PRO A 263 -15.45 -13.74 -13.18
C PRO A 263 -15.11 -13.31 -11.75
N TYR A 264 -14.20 -14.02 -11.07
CA TYR A 264 -13.75 -13.66 -9.72
C TYR A 264 -13.00 -12.33 -9.67
N ILE A 265 -12.27 -11.98 -10.74
CA ILE A 265 -11.64 -10.66 -10.89
C ILE A 265 -12.73 -9.60 -11.10
N ALA A 266 -13.66 -9.86 -12.03
CA ALA A 266 -14.70 -8.90 -12.38
C ALA A 266 -15.59 -8.51 -11.19
N LEU A 267 -15.94 -9.47 -10.33
CA LEU A 267 -16.69 -9.23 -9.10
C LEU A 267 -16.01 -8.22 -8.17
N GLU A 268 -14.67 -8.22 -8.12
CA GLU A 268 -13.89 -7.42 -7.17
C GLU A 268 -13.55 -6.02 -7.66
N ILE A 269 -13.48 -5.78 -8.98
CA ILE A 269 -13.02 -4.49 -9.54
C ILE A 269 -14.12 -3.70 -10.25
N ARG A 270 -15.19 -4.35 -10.72
CA ARG A 270 -16.26 -3.66 -11.44
C ARG A 270 -16.91 -2.58 -10.55
N ASN A 271 -17.06 -1.37 -11.09
CA ASN A 271 -17.61 -0.21 -10.40
C ASN A 271 -16.85 0.19 -9.10
N LYS A 272 -15.57 -0.18 -8.97
CA LYS A 272 -14.70 0.24 -7.86
C LYS A 272 -13.76 1.38 -8.23
N ARG A 273 -14.07 2.11 -9.30
CA ARG A 273 -13.33 3.28 -9.79
C ARG A 273 -14.07 4.56 -9.39
N ILE A 274 -13.31 5.50 -8.83
CA ILE A 274 -13.73 6.87 -8.53
C ILE A 274 -13.12 7.77 -9.61
N VAL A 275 -13.94 8.66 -10.15
CA VAL A 275 -13.54 9.62 -11.19
C VAL A 275 -13.85 11.01 -10.69
N ASN A 276 -12.85 11.88 -10.72
CA ASN A 276 -13.03 13.31 -10.51
C ASN A 276 -12.62 14.03 -11.79
N HIS A 277 -13.60 14.69 -12.40
CA HIS A 277 -13.47 15.29 -13.72
C HIS A 277 -12.40 16.38 -13.75
N SER A 278 -11.71 16.52 -14.87
CA SER A 278 -10.65 17.51 -15.12
C SER A 278 -11.21 18.94 -15.29
N PHE A 279 -11.98 19.39 -14.32
CA PHE A 279 -12.59 20.70 -14.27
C PHE A 279 -12.44 21.30 -12.86
N VAL A 280 -12.15 22.60 -12.80
CA VAL A 280 -12.02 23.34 -11.53
C VAL A 280 -13.32 24.13 -11.29
N PRO A 281 -14.15 23.73 -10.31
CA PRO A 281 -15.40 24.42 -10.00
C PRO A 281 -15.19 25.86 -9.57
N ARG A 282 -15.99 26.78 -10.11
CA ARG A 282 -15.97 28.21 -9.73
C ARG A 282 -16.88 28.53 -8.56
N ASN A 283 -17.88 27.68 -8.32
CA ASN A 283 -18.84 27.82 -7.24
C ASN A 283 -19.36 26.43 -6.80
N ALA A 284 -20.10 26.40 -5.69
CA ALA A 284 -20.58 25.15 -5.10
C ALA A 284 -21.53 24.34 -6.00
N LEU A 285 -22.27 24.98 -6.89
CA LEU A 285 -23.22 24.31 -7.79
C LEU A 285 -22.53 23.50 -8.89
N GLU A 286 -21.25 23.81 -9.15
CA GLU A 286 -20.43 23.13 -10.13
C GLU A 286 -19.64 21.94 -9.56
N LEU A 287 -19.72 21.68 -8.24
CA LEU A 287 -19.02 20.55 -7.62
C LEU A 287 -19.51 19.19 -8.13
N SER A 288 -20.79 19.09 -8.50
CA SER A 288 -21.39 17.89 -9.08
C SER A 288 -22.77 18.19 -9.67
N ASN A 289 -23.29 17.26 -10.49
CA ASN A 289 -24.68 17.31 -10.95
C ASN A 289 -25.73 17.23 -9.82
N ASN A 290 -25.31 16.85 -8.60
CA ASN A 290 -26.18 16.80 -7.42
C ASN A 290 -26.19 18.11 -6.63
N SER A 291 -25.19 18.98 -6.82
CA SER A 291 -25.01 20.20 -6.04
C SER A 291 -26.18 21.18 -6.08
N PRO A 292 -26.94 21.33 -7.19
CA PRO A 292 -28.17 22.15 -7.20
C PRO A 292 -29.24 21.72 -6.19
N TYR A 293 -29.16 20.50 -5.65
CA TYR A 293 -30.09 19.95 -4.67
C TYR A 293 -29.54 19.99 -3.23
N ALA A 294 -28.41 20.67 -2.99
CA ALA A 294 -27.78 20.75 -1.68
C ALA A 294 -28.70 21.36 -0.60
N SER A 295 -29.57 22.30 -0.96
CA SER A 295 -30.55 22.88 -0.02
C SER A 295 -31.56 21.85 0.49
N LEU A 296 -32.00 20.92 -0.37
CA LEU A 296 -32.85 19.79 0.02
C LEU A 296 -32.07 18.76 0.84
N TYR A 297 -30.83 18.48 0.44
CA TYR A 297 -29.95 17.58 1.19
C TYR A 297 -29.72 18.08 2.63
N GLY A 298 -29.54 19.39 2.80
CA GLY A 298 -29.41 20.05 4.09
C GLY A 298 -30.66 19.99 4.98
N GLN A 299 -31.81 19.58 4.44
CA GLN A 299 -33.03 19.34 5.23
C GLN A 299 -33.15 17.89 5.70
N LEU A 300 -32.33 16.96 5.21
CA LEU A 300 -32.37 15.56 5.63
C LEU A 300 -32.05 15.33 7.12
N PRO A 301 -31.19 16.10 7.79
CA PRO A 301 -30.97 15.95 9.23
C PRO A 301 -32.28 16.04 10.04
N GLY A 302 -32.43 15.14 11.00
CA GLY A 302 -33.67 14.98 11.75
C GLY A 302 -33.82 13.57 12.32
N THR A 303 -34.91 13.35 13.03
CA THR A 303 -35.30 12.04 13.56
C THR A 303 -36.34 11.42 12.65
N TYR A 304 -36.10 10.17 12.26
CA TYR A 304 -36.96 9.36 11.42
C TYR A 304 -37.52 8.21 12.23
N THR A 305 -38.83 7.97 12.11
CA THR A 305 -39.50 6.75 12.56
C THR A 305 -40.18 6.13 11.35
N LEU A 306 -39.66 5.01 10.90
CA LEU A 306 -40.16 4.24 9.77
C LEU A 306 -41.02 3.10 10.28
N THR A 307 -42.23 2.96 9.76
CA THR A 307 -43.10 1.82 10.04
C THR A 307 -43.27 1.02 8.77
N PHE A 308 -42.63 -0.14 8.70
CA PHE A 308 -42.73 -1.09 7.59
C PHE A 308 -44.05 -1.84 7.69
N SER A 309 -44.75 -1.98 6.56
CA SER A 309 -45.93 -2.83 6.43
C SER A 309 -45.65 -3.89 5.38
N PHE A 310 -45.62 -5.15 5.82
CA PHE A 310 -45.38 -6.32 4.99
C PHE A 310 -46.70 -6.87 4.45
N ASP A 311 -46.64 -7.63 3.35
CA ASP A 311 -47.83 -8.15 2.66
C ASP A 311 -48.67 -9.13 3.50
N ASP A 312 -48.04 -9.80 4.46
CA ASP A 312 -48.69 -10.71 5.43
C ASP A 312 -49.37 -9.95 6.59
N GLY A 313 -49.34 -8.62 6.58
CA GLY A 313 -49.89 -7.76 7.62
C GLY A 313 -48.96 -7.54 8.81
N PHE A 314 -47.77 -8.16 8.82
CA PHE A 314 -46.74 -7.89 9.83
C PHE A 314 -46.27 -6.44 9.71
N LYS A 315 -45.94 -5.83 10.85
CA LYS A 315 -45.39 -4.48 10.92
C LYS A 315 -44.17 -4.44 11.81
N ASP A 316 -43.17 -3.70 11.35
CA ASP A 316 -41.94 -3.47 12.10
C ASP A 316 -41.59 -1.99 12.10
N THR A 317 -40.82 -1.53 13.09
CA THR A 317 -40.49 -0.11 13.23
C THR A 317 -38.99 0.10 13.38
N LEU A 318 -38.45 1.02 12.58
CA LEU A 318 -37.08 1.49 12.71
C LEU A 318 -37.08 2.99 13.02
N LYS A 319 -36.47 3.35 14.14
CA LYS A 319 -36.17 4.72 14.53
C LYS A 319 -34.68 5.00 14.45
N PHE A 320 -34.30 6.10 13.81
CA PHE A 320 -32.93 6.60 13.74
C PHE A 320 -32.89 8.12 13.61
N LYS A 321 -31.71 8.71 13.77
CA LYS A 321 -31.45 10.15 13.63
C LYS A 321 -30.34 10.37 12.62
N ILE A 322 -30.48 11.38 11.78
CA ILE A 322 -29.40 11.94 10.96
C ILE A 322 -28.90 13.21 11.67
N SER A 323 -27.61 13.24 11.98
CA SER A 323 -26.95 14.38 12.63
C SER A 323 -26.83 15.59 11.68
N PRO A 324 -27.10 16.82 12.15
CA PRO A 324 -27.02 18.02 11.31
C PRO A 324 -25.59 18.51 11.07
N THR A 325 -24.60 18.04 11.84
CA THR A 325 -23.22 18.54 11.77
C THR A 325 -22.33 17.71 10.86
N ASP A 326 -22.52 16.40 10.85
CA ASP A 326 -21.68 15.42 10.15
C ASP A 326 -22.48 14.41 9.33
N TYR A 327 -23.82 14.51 9.32
CA TYR A 327 -24.72 13.62 8.60
C TYR A 327 -24.63 12.15 9.03
N GLN A 328 -24.05 11.86 10.19
CA GLN A 328 -24.00 10.51 10.73
C GLN A 328 -25.41 9.99 11.02
N ILE A 329 -25.67 8.74 10.65
CA ILE A 329 -26.87 8.01 11.04
C ILE A 329 -26.65 7.33 12.39
N ILE A 330 -27.53 7.63 13.34
CA ILE A 330 -27.52 7.08 14.70
C ILE A 330 -28.81 6.29 14.90
N THR A 331 -28.69 4.99 15.10
CA THR A 331 -29.85 4.13 15.37
C THR A 331 -30.41 4.43 16.75
N LEU A 332 -31.73 4.59 16.87
CA LEU A 332 -32.45 4.86 18.12
C LEU A 332 -33.37 3.70 18.53
N THR A 333 -33.41 2.63 17.73
CA THR A 333 -34.17 1.41 18.02
C THR A 333 -33.30 0.50 18.88
N GLU A 334 -33.85 0.00 19.96
CA GLU A 334 -33.12 -0.88 20.88
C GLU A 334 -32.77 -2.20 20.17
N ASN A 335 -31.57 -2.73 20.44
CA ASN A 335 -31.08 -4.00 19.87
C ASN A 335 -31.03 -4.06 18.34
N VAL A 336 -30.99 -2.91 17.65
CA VAL A 336 -30.79 -2.80 16.21
C VAL A 336 -29.58 -1.91 15.95
N TYR A 337 -28.68 -2.36 15.08
CA TYR A 337 -27.53 -1.62 14.61
C TYR A 337 -27.54 -1.54 13.09
N ILE A 338 -27.27 -0.35 12.54
CA ILE A 338 -27.09 -0.16 11.09
C ILE A 338 -25.60 -0.31 10.81
N GLU A 339 -25.20 -1.42 10.17
CA GLU A 339 -23.80 -1.73 9.87
C GLU A 339 -23.26 -0.94 8.69
N LYS A 340 -24.12 -0.74 7.69
CA LYS A 340 -23.81 -0.02 6.46
C LYS A 340 -25.00 0.86 6.13
N ASP A 341 -24.75 2.15 6.08
CA ASP A 341 -25.72 3.12 5.60
C ASP A 341 -25.24 3.81 4.33
N ARG A 342 -26.21 4.16 3.50
CA ARG A 342 -26.06 5.11 2.41
C ARG A 342 -27.38 5.80 2.21
N PHE A 343 -27.35 7.10 1.99
CA PHE A 343 -28.51 7.83 1.54
C PHE A 343 -28.18 8.75 0.38
N GLU A 344 -29.12 8.89 -0.54
CA GLU A 344 -28.95 9.71 -1.72
C GLU A 344 -30.27 10.35 -2.16
N LEU A 345 -30.14 11.46 -2.88
CA LEU A 345 -31.25 12.13 -3.54
C LEU A 345 -31.33 11.67 -4.99
N LEU A 346 -32.43 11.01 -5.33
CA LEU A 346 -32.71 10.52 -6.68
C LEU A 346 -33.62 11.48 -7.44
N ASN A 347 -33.62 11.31 -8.77
CA ASN A 347 -34.49 12.03 -9.69
C ASN A 347 -34.55 13.54 -9.39
N LYS A 348 -33.40 14.22 -9.50
CA LYS A 348 -33.30 15.67 -9.31
C LYS A 348 -33.78 16.13 -7.93
N GLY A 349 -33.46 15.38 -6.87
CA GLY A 349 -33.85 15.74 -5.50
C GLY A 349 -35.30 15.44 -5.12
N SER A 350 -36.08 14.77 -5.97
CA SER A 350 -37.52 14.51 -5.69
C SER A 350 -37.78 13.27 -4.84
N VAL A 351 -36.80 12.37 -4.73
CA VAL A 351 -36.91 11.10 -4.01
C VAL A 351 -35.70 10.95 -3.09
N VAL A 352 -35.93 10.61 -1.83
CA VAL A 352 -34.88 10.12 -0.94
C VAL A 352 -34.80 8.62 -1.08
N ASN A 353 -33.59 8.10 -1.20
CA ASN A 353 -33.32 6.68 -1.09
C ASN A 353 -32.42 6.43 0.12
N PHE A 354 -32.87 5.59 1.05
CA PHE A 354 -32.03 5.03 2.11
C PHE A 354 -31.70 3.59 1.78
N ARG A 355 -30.44 3.20 1.97
CA ARG A 355 -29.98 1.81 1.85
C ARG A 355 -29.29 1.42 3.14
N PHE A 356 -29.88 0.50 3.88
CA PHE A 356 -29.37 0.03 5.15
C PHE A 356 -29.10 -1.47 5.11
N SER A 357 -28.03 -1.88 5.78
CA SER A 357 -27.80 -3.25 6.23
C SER A 357 -27.82 -3.26 7.75
N PHE A 358 -28.55 -4.18 8.35
CA PHE A 358 -28.77 -4.22 9.78
C PHE A 358 -28.07 -5.41 10.43
N SER A 359 -27.80 -5.29 11.72
CA SER A 359 -27.63 -6.42 12.62
C SER A 359 -28.47 -6.22 13.88
N GLY A 360 -28.97 -7.31 14.45
CA GLY A 360 -29.81 -7.30 15.66
C GLY A 360 -31.25 -7.76 15.42
N ILE A 361 -32.16 -7.34 16.30
CA ILE A 361 -33.55 -7.82 16.35
C ILE A 361 -34.44 -6.89 15.51
N ILE A 362 -34.40 -7.06 14.19
CA ILE A 362 -35.26 -6.39 13.20
C ILE A 362 -35.61 -7.41 12.12
N ALA A 363 -36.77 -7.32 11.48
CA ALA A 363 -37.20 -8.32 10.48
C ALA A 363 -36.40 -8.30 9.17
N LEU A 364 -35.61 -7.25 8.93
CA LEU A 364 -34.89 -7.01 7.68
C LEU A 364 -33.38 -7.12 7.91
N ASP A 365 -32.68 -7.89 7.06
CA ASP A 365 -31.20 -7.88 6.98
C ASP A 365 -30.72 -6.69 6.14
N ARG A 366 -31.37 -6.44 5.01
CA ARG A 366 -31.04 -5.33 4.09
C ARG A 366 -32.28 -4.69 3.54
N VAL A 367 -32.28 -3.37 3.42
CA VAL A 367 -33.43 -2.63 2.87
C VAL A 367 -33.01 -1.44 2.02
N ASN A 368 -33.73 -1.24 0.92
CA ASN A 368 -33.80 0.00 0.16
C ASN A 368 -35.16 0.64 0.40
N ILE A 369 -35.17 1.88 0.88
CA ILE A 369 -36.36 2.65 1.22
C ILE A 369 -36.45 3.82 0.26
N TYR A 370 -37.66 4.11 -0.24
CA TYR A 370 -37.92 5.19 -1.17
C TYR A 370 -39.13 6.01 -0.74
N PHE A 371 -38.97 7.33 -0.65
CA PHE A 371 -40.09 8.24 -0.40
C PHE A 371 -39.82 9.62 -0.97
N LYS A 372 -40.87 10.42 -1.17
CA LYS A 372 -40.77 11.76 -1.78
C LYS A 372 -40.20 12.78 -0.81
N THR A 373 -39.49 13.80 -1.31
CA THR A 373 -38.88 14.87 -0.49
C THR A 373 -39.85 15.97 -0.04
N TYR A 374 -41.13 15.94 -0.44
CA TYR A 374 -42.07 17.04 -0.20
C TYR A 374 -42.25 17.41 1.28
N TYR A 375 -42.18 16.42 2.18
CA TYR A 375 -42.34 16.61 3.62
C TYR A 375 -41.20 17.43 4.26
N LEU A 376 -40.01 17.48 3.64
CA LEU A 376 -38.85 18.21 4.16
C LEU A 376 -39.09 19.72 4.29
N LYS A 377 -40.05 20.27 3.54
CA LYS A 377 -40.43 21.70 3.64
C LYS A 377 -41.13 22.05 4.94
N ASN A 378 -41.82 21.09 5.57
CA ASN A 378 -42.74 21.36 6.67
C ASN A 378 -42.10 21.19 8.06
N LYS A 379 -40.77 20.95 8.13
CA LYS A 379 -39.98 20.65 9.35
C LYS A 379 -40.42 19.44 10.17
N SER A 380 -41.65 18.98 9.99
CA SER A 380 -42.18 17.72 10.49
C SER A 380 -43.25 17.25 9.51
N GLY A 381 -43.43 15.94 9.41
CA GLY A 381 -44.45 15.40 8.54
C GLY A 381 -44.46 13.88 8.50
N THR A 382 -45.61 13.38 8.09
CA THR A 382 -45.80 11.97 7.74
C THR A 382 -45.79 11.84 6.23
N GLN A 383 -45.04 10.88 5.72
CA GLN A 383 -44.90 10.64 4.29
C GLN A 383 -44.99 9.14 4.01
N GLU A 384 -45.76 8.77 2.99
CA GLU A 384 -45.76 7.39 2.50
C GLU A 384 -44.55 7.12 1.62
N GLY A 385 -44.05 5.90 1.72
CA GLY A 385 -42.95 5.38 0.94
C GLY A 385 -43.13 3.90 0.62
N VAL A 386 -42.15 3.35 -0.09
CA VAL A 386 -42.07 1.92 -0.42
C VAL A 386 -40.67 1.40 -0.09
N PHE A 387 -40.57 0.12 0.23
CA PHE A 387 -39.29 -0.53 0.47
C PHE A 387 -39.16 -1.83 -0.31
N SER A 388 -37.92 -2.23 -0.56
CA SER A 388 -37.55 -3.56 -1.03
C SER A 388 -36.29 -4.02 -0.31
N GLY A 389 -36.21 -5.29 0.04
CA GLY A 389 -35.16 -5.77 0.92
C GLY A 389 -35.04 -7.28 0.97
N ILE A 390 -34.19 -7.72 1.89
CA ILE A 390 -33.95 -9.12 2.25
C ILE A 390 -34.26 -9.24 3.73
N ASP A 391 -35.07 -10.22 4.11
CA ASP A 391 -35.36 -10.52 5.51
C ASP A 391 -34.29 -11.42 6.15
N ASN A 392 -34.42 -11.70 7.44
CA ASN A 392 -33.46 -12.52 8.18
C ASN A 392 -33.41 -14.00 7.71
N GLU A 393 -34.41 -14.45 6.94
CA GLU A 393 -34.45 -15.78 6.33
C GLU A 393 -33.88 -15.78 4.89
N ASN A 394 -33.24 -14.69 4.46
CA ASN A 394 -32.74 -14.46 3.11
C ASN A 394 -33.83 -14.47 2.02
N ARG A 395 -35.08 -14.15 2.37
CA ARG A 395 -36.19 -14.02 1.41
C ARG A 395 -36.28 -12.60 0.91
N LEU A 396 -36.64 -12.45 -0.37
CA LEU A 396 -36.92 -11.14 -0.96
C LEU A 396 -38.26 -10.63 -0.43
N VAL A 397 -38.26 -9.42 0.13
CA VAL A 397 -39.45 -8.78 0.69
C VAL A 397 -39.59 -7.38 0.12
N ASN A 398 -40.83 -6.93 -0.01
CA ASN A 398 -41.16 -5.55 -0.37
C ASN A 398 -42.46 -5.15 0.31
N GLY A 399 -42.78 -3.86 0.30
CA GLY A 399 -44.01 -3.38 0.90
C GLY A 399 -44.08 -1.86 0.94
N SER A 400 -45.08 -1.37 1.67
CA SER A 400 -45.24 0.06 1.94
C SER A 400 -44.60 0.43 3.27
N LEU A 401 -44.25 1.70 3.42
CA LEU A 401 -43.85 2.24 4.71
C LEU A 401 -44.46 3.61 4.97
N VAL A 402 -44.60 3.91 6.26
CA VAL A 402 -44.93 5.26 6.73
C VAL A 402 -43.67 5.84 7.36
N VAL A 403 -43.27 7.01 6.87
CA VAL A 403 -42.13 7.80 7.37
C VAL A 403 -42.68 8.91 8.23
N ASN A 404 -42.37 8.91 9.52
CA ASN A 404 -42.57 10.05 10.39
C ASN A 404 -41.24 10.76 10.59
N TYR A 405 -41.19 12.03 10.19
CA TYR A 405 -39.98 12.85 10.26
C TYR A 405 -40.19 14.05 11.18
N VAL A 406 -39.17 14.34 11.97
CA VAL A 406 -39.05 15.55 12.79
C VAL A 406 -37.67 16.14 12.56
N GLN A 407 -37.60 17.36 12.02
CA GLN A 407 -36.36 18.09 11.85
C GLN A 407 -35.75 18.42 13.22
N ASN A 408 -34.44 18.29 13.33
CA ASN A 408 -33.71 18.65 14.55
C ASN A 408 -33.68 20.17 14.79
#